data_AF-A0A5C5GFM4-F1
#
_entry.id   AF-A0A5C5GFM4-F1
#
_cell.length_a   1.000
_cell.length_b   1.000
_cell.length_c   1.000
_cell.angle_alpha   90.00
_cell.angle_beta   90.00
_cell.angle_gamma   90.00
#
_symmetry.space_group_name_H-M   'P 1'
#
loop_
_entity.id
_entity.type
_entity.pdbx_description
1 polymer ?
#
loop_
_entity_poly.entity_id
_entity_poly.type
_entity_poly.pdbx_seq_one_letter_code
_entity_poly.pdbx_strand_id
1 'polypeptide(L)'
;MRNKVRIALSLATLLAPLAGPLAAQTADEEVAAEIAECIERRCSTLSLDNITGLTAIPNEVLSAPGISGLRLSRSPVTDLSLLNKMSWLEELDLGSTPVTNLSILTGLTALRDLDLGDTAPADLGPVGNLPALVELELRSARVSDLSAISGLVGMEYLGLADTDVTDLAPLAGMKALRRLDLDNSRVGDFGLLAELPALNTIFLRRALIADLAPLTGLQGLRTLYIDRTGVSDLAPLSNTRALEYLSAQATAVTDLTPLIALTSLRSLDLSETPVSDIAPLSGMRLMRSLYLRDTQVADIASVAYMPMLERIYLDNTPVTDIGPLADHVWLTDIYLRGTGVSDISALASLPKLRSVDLRETAVTDLSALTGLEELSSVYLGEPTQANPEHVAALEANGVTIR
;
A
#
# COMPACT_ATOMS: atom_id res chain seq x y z
N MET A 1 8.89 75.90 -0.45
CA MET A 1 7.83 75.05 -1.04
C MET A 1 7.69 73.79 -0.19
N ARG A 2 6.47 73.53 0.31
CA ARG A 2 5.96 72.31 1.00
C ARG A 2 6.71 71.85 2.26
N ASN A 3 6.29 72.25 3.46
CA ASN A 3 5.23 71.65 4.30
C ASN A 3 5.31 70.11 4.45
N LYS A 4 5.69 69.64 5.65
CA LYS A 4 5.15 68.41 6.23
C LYS A 4 4.73 68.68 7.68
N VAL A 5 3.42 68.63 7.86
CA VAL A 5 2.66 68.83 9.10
C VAL A 5 2.66 67.53 9.92
N ARG A 6 2.59 67.71 11.22
CA ARG A 6 2.48 66.72 12.29
C ARG A 6 1.00 66.63 12.72
N ILE A 7 0.60 65.48 13.30
CA ILE A 7 -0.52 65.24 14.26
C ILE A 7 -1.69 64.36 13.78
N ALA A 8 -1.73 63.17 14.40
CA ALA A 8 -2.79 62.41 15.08
C ALA A 8 -4.08 61.87 14.40
N LEU A 9 -4.37 60.63 14.83
CA LEU A 9 -5.65 59.94 15.08
C LEU A 9 -6.70 59.87 13.96
N SER A 10 -6.98 58.64 13.51
CA SER A 10 -8.31 58.04 13.69
C SER A 10 -8.27 56.53 13.43
N LEU A 11 -8.85 55.79 14.37
CA LEU A 11 -8.98 54.35 14.41
C LEU A 11 -10.40 54.00 13.90
N ALA A 12 -10.52 53.57 12.65
CA ALA A 12 -11.71 52.99 11.97
C ALA A 12 -11.27 52.75 10.51
N THR A 13 -11.36 51.60 9.86
CA THR A 13 -12.36 50.52 9.84
C THR A 13 -11.72 49.39 9.03
N LEU A 14 -11.52 48.21 9.61
CA LEU A 14 -11.45 46.96 8.84
C LEU A 14 -11.88 45.79 9.76
N LEU A 15 -13.13 45.85 10.23
CA LEU A 15 -13.81 44.65 10.70
C LEU A 15 -14.34 43.93 9.45
N ALA A 16 -13.51 43.06 8.88
CA ALA A 16 -14.03 41.93 8.14
C ALA A 16 -14.86 41.09 9.13
N PRO A 17 -16.05 40.59 8.76
CA PRO A 17 -16.75 39.68 9.63
C PRO A 17 -15.86 38.44 9.79
N LEU A 18 -15.58 38.11 11.05
CA LEU A 18 -15.17 36.77 11.46
C LEU A 18 -16.04 35.78 10.68
N ALA A 19 -15.40 34.96 9.85
CA ALA A 19 -16.03 33.77 9.33
C ALA A 19 -16.57 33.02 10.56
N GLY A 20 -17.89 32.99 10.72
CA GLY A 20 -18.52 32.01 11.57
C GLY A 20 -18.09 30.61 11.12
N PRO A 21 -18.26 29.58 11.95
CA PRO A 21 -18.08 28.22 11.47
C PRO A 21 -18.85 28.10 10.15
N LEU A 22 -18.20 27.62 9.07
CA LEU A 22 -18.95 27.24 7.87
C LEU A 22 -20.13 26.41 8.38
N ALA A 23 -21.35 26.85 8.10
CA ALA A 23 -22.51 26.03 8.40
C ALA A 23 -22.23 24.67 7.76
N ALA A 24 -22.22 23.61 8.57
CA ALA A 24 -22.08 22.27 8.03
C ALA A 24 -23.17 22.12 6.97
N GLN A 25 -22.78 21.78 5.74
CA GLN A 25 -23.77 21.52 4.69
C GLN A 25 -24.70 20.42 5.19
N THR A 26 -25.97 20.54 4.84
CA THR A 26 -26.90 19.45 5.13
C THR A 26 -26.56 18.25 4.25
N ALA A 27 -26.88 17.04 4.68
CA ALA A 27 -26.65 15.84 3.86
C ALA A 27 -27.31 15.95 2.48
N ASP A 28 -28.49 16.57 2.40
CA ASP A 28 -29.19 16.81 1.13
C ASP A 28 -28.41 17.77 0.20
N GLU A 29 -27.77 18.80 0.75
CA GLU A 29 -26.91 19.72 -0.02
C GLU A 29 -25.63 19.04 -0.50
N GLU A 30 -24.98 18.24 0.35
CA GLU A 30 -23.78 17.47 -0.01
C GLU A 30 -24.11 16.46 -1.13
N VAL A 31 -25.19 15.69 -0.97
CA VAL A 31 -25.68 14.75 -1.99
C VAL A 31 -25.96 15.45 -3.31
N ALA A 32 -26.67 16.59 -3.28
CA ALA A 32 -27.02 17.33 -4.48
C ALA A 32 -25.76 17.84 -5.20
N ALA A 33 -24.73 18.27 -4.46
CA ALA A 33 -23.45 18.70 -5.02
C ALA A 33 -22.73 17.54 -5.72
N GLU A 34 -22.63 16.36 -5.08
CA GLU A 34 -21.99 15.17 -5.65
C GLU A 34 -22.72 14.69 -6.92
N ILE A 35 -24.06 14.68 -6.92
CA ILE A 35 -24.84 14.32 -8.10
C ILE A 35 -24.61 15.33 -9.24
N ALA A 36 -24.61 16.63 -8.93
CA ALA A 36 -24.36 17.67 -9.92
C ALA A 36 -22.96 17.55 -10.54
N GLU A 37 -21.93 17.35 -9.72
CA GLU A 37 -20.55 17.14 -10.18
C GLU A 37 -20.43 15.86 -11.03
N CYS A 38 -21.09 14.78 -10.62
CA CYS A 38 -21.14 13.52 -11.36
C CYS A 38 -21.77 13.70 -12.74
N ILE A 39 -22.88 14.44 -12.84
CA ILE A 39 -23.54 14.75 -14.11
C ILE A 39 -22.65 15.63 -14.99
N GLU A 40 -22.03 16.66 -14.43
CA GLU A 40 -21.14 17.57 -15.17
C GLU A 40 -19.94 16.83 -15.77
N ARG A 41 -19.33 15.94 -14.98
CA ARG A 41 -18.16 15.15 -15.39
C ARG A 41 -18.49 13.89 -16.17
N ARG A 42 -19.76 13.51 -16.25
CA ARG A 42 -20.22 12.23 -16.84
C ARG A 42 -19.52 11.03 -16.19
N CYS A 43 -19.50 11.01 -14.87
CA CYS A 43 -18.86 9.91 -14.15
C CYS A 43 -19.60 8.58 -14.43
N SER A 44 -18.85 7.49 -14.45
CA SER A 44 -19.40 6.13 -14.42
C SER A 44 -19.77 5.70 -13.00
N THR A 45 -19.14 6.28 -11.98
CA THR A 45 -19.37 5.94 -10.57
C THR A 45 -19.74 7.20 -9.81
N LEU A 46 -20.91 7.19 -9.15
CA LEU A 46 -21.33 8.25 -8.23
C LEU A 46 -20.84 7.90 -6.82
N SER A 47 -20.07 8.80 -6.22
CA SER A 47 -19.58 8.65 -4.84
C SER A 47 -20.41 9.52 -3.90
N LEU A 48 -21.00 8.89 -2.88
CA LEU A 48 -21.69 9.53 -1.76
C LEU A 48 -21.02 9.11 -0.44
N ASP A 49 -19.71 8.94 -0.47
CA ASP A 49 -18.90 8.51 0.67
C ASP A 49 -18.79 9.61 1.73
N ASN A 50 -18.66 9.21 3.00
CA ASN A 50 -18.43 10.10 4.15
C ASN A 50 -19.52 11.16 4.39
N ILE A 51 -20.74 11.00 3.85
CA ILE A 51 -21.86 11.91 4.08
C ILE A 51 -22.56 11.52 5.39
N THR A 52 -22.20 12.20 6.48
CA THR A 52 -22.58 11.82 7.85
C THR A 52 -24.09 11.78 8.15
N GLY A 53 -24.94 12.41 7.34
CA GLY A 53 -26.40 12.39 7.50
C GLY A 53 -27.16 11.51 6.51
N LEU A 54 -26.46 10.81 5.62
CA LEU A 54 -27.07 10.01 4.56
C LEU A 54 -27.58 8.67 5.10
N THR A 55 -28.85 8.62 5.47
CA THR A 55 -29.47 7.42 6.07
C THR A 55 -30.23 6.53 5.07
N ALA A 56 -30.55 7.07 3.89
CA ALA A 56 -31.25 6.39 2.80
C ALA A 56 -30.66 6.83 1.47
N ILE A 57 -30.72 5.97 0.45
CA ILE A 57 -30.29 6.35 -0.90
C ILE A 57 -31.32 7.36 -1.48
N PRO A 58 -30.89 8.56 -1.90
CA PRO A 58 -31.78 9.59 -2.44
C PRO A 58 -32.33 9.19 -3.81
N ASN A 59 -33.60 9.53 -4.10
CA ASN A 59 -34.21 9.25 -5.41
C ASN A 59 -33.49 9.98 -6.56
N GLU A 60 -32.85 11.10 -6.25
CA GLU A 60 -32.07 11.95 -7.14
C GLU A 60 -30.95 11.16 -7.82
N VAL A 61 -30.41 10.12 -7.17
CA VAL A 61 -29.40 9.21 -7.76
C VAL A 61 -29.90 8.57 -9.05
N LEU A 62 -31.20 8.27 -9.18
CA LEU A 62 -31.78 7.71 -10.41
C LEU A 62 -31.74 8.68 -11.60
N SER A 63 -31.49 9.96 -11.34
CA SER A 63 -31.42 10.99 -12.38
C SER A 63 -30.00 11.15 -12.94
N ALA A 64 -28.98 10.56 -12.31
CA ALA A 64 -27.61 10.57 -12.81
C ALA A 64 -27.51 9.65 -14.05
N PRO A 65 -27.31 10.19 -15.27
CA PRO A 65 -27.36 9.38 -16.47
C PRO A 65 -26.05 8.61 -16.67
N GLY A 66 -26.16 7.30 -16.93
CA GLY A 66 -25.02 6.49 -17.35
C GLY A 66 -24.06 6.07 -16.25
N ILE A 67 -24.41 6.32 -14.98
CA ILE A 67 -23.68 5.69 -13.88
C ILE A 67 -23.88 4.16 -13.96
N SER A 68 -22.85 3.43 -13.60
CA SER A 68 -22.80 1.97 -13.41
C SER A 68 -22.30 1.60 -12.01
N GLY A 69 -21.78 2.57 -11.24
CA GLY A 69 -21.29 2.39 -9.88
C GLY A 69 -21.90 3.36 -8.88
N LEU A 70 -22.08 2.90 -7.65
CA LEU A 70 -22.54 3.69 -6.52
C LEU A 70 -21.70 3.40 -5.27
N ARG A 71 -21.06 4.43 -4.71
CA ARG A 71 -20.33 4.31 -3.45
C ARG A 71 -21.03 5.05 -2.34
N LEU A 72 -21.15 4.39 -1.20
CA LEU A 72 -21.83 4.86 0.00
C LEU A 72 -20.92 4.68 1.24
N SER A 73 -19.62 4.52 1.02
CA SER A 73 -18.67 4.13 2.04
C SER A 73 -18.64 5.15 3.18
N ARG A 74 -18.66 4.68 4.43
CA ARG A 74 -18.64 5.54 5.64
C ARG A 74 -19.83 6.52 5.73
N SER A 75 -20.90 6.30 4.97
CA SER A 75 -22.18 6.99 5.13
C SER A 75 -23.14 6.09 5.93
N PRO A 76 -23.94 6.60 6.88
CA PRO A 76 -24.77 5.76 7.75
C PRO A 76 -26.05 5.26 7.08
N VAL A 77 -25.95 4.83 5.82
CA VAL A 77 -27.07 4.35 5.02
C VAL A 77 -27.61 3.04 5.59
N THR A 78 -28.91 2.99 5.83
CA THR A 78 -29.63 1.80 6.31
C THR A 78 -30.75 1.40 5.37
N ASP A 79 -31.40 2.38 4.73
CA ASP A 79 -32.42 2.13 3.72
C ASP A 79 -31.80 2.02 2.33
N LEU A 80 -31.63 0.77 1.90
CA LEU A 80 -31.15 0.39 0.58
C LEU A 80 -32.28 0.07 -0.40
N SER A 81 -33.55 0.34 -0.06
CA SER A 81 -34.71 -0.08 -0.85
C SER A 81 -34.69 0.43 -2.30
N LEU A 82 -34.03 1.57 -2.54
CA LEU A 82 -33.89 2.15 -3.87
C LEU A 82 -33.04 1.28 -4.82
N LEU A 83 -32.14 0.44 -4.30
CA LEU A 83 -31.32 -0.47 -5.10
C LEU A 83 -32.15 -1.44 -5.95
N ASN A 84 -33.40 -1.75 -5.54
CA ASN A 84 -34.34 -2.54 -6.36
C ASN A 84 -34.64 -1.93 -7.75
N LYS A 85 -34.38 -0.63 -7.93
CA LYS A 85 -34.55 0.07 -9.21
C LYS A 85 -33.24 0.20 -10.00
N MET A 86 -32.15 -0.36 -9.50
CA MET A 86 -30.78 -0.20 -10.01
C MET A 86 -30.20 -1.54 -10.46
N SER A 87 -30.97 -2.40 -11.13
CA SER A 87 -30.52 -3.72 -11.61
C SER A 87 -29.37 -3.67 -12.64
N TRP A 88 -29.04 -2.47 -13.12
CA TRP A 88 -27.92 -2.18 -14.02
C TRP A 88 -26.60 -1.92 -13.29
N LEU A 89 -26.62 -1.80 -11.96
CA LEU A 89 -25.44 -1.47 -11.16
C LEU A 89 -24.40 -2.58 -11.27
N GLU A 90 -23.18 -2.22 -11.65
CA GLU A 90 -22.01 -3.09 -11.79
C GLU A 90 -21.05 -2.97 -10.60
N GLU A 91 -21.04 -1.82 -9.91
CA GLU A 91 -20.20 -1.54 -8.74
C GLU A 91 -21.05 -1.00 -7.58
N LEU A 92 -20.89 -1.58 -6.40
CA LEU A 92 -21.55 -1.12 -5.18
C LEU A 92 -20.59 -1.17 -4.00
N ASP A 93 -20.31 -0.02 -3.41
CA ASP A 93 -19.52 0.09 -2.18
C ASP A 93 -20.43 0.46 -1.00
N LEU A 94 -20.53 -0.46 -0.05
CA LEU A 94 -21.23 -0.32 1.22
C LEU A 94 -20.26 -0.40 2.41
N GLY A 95 -18.96 -0.20 2.17
CA GLY A 95 -17.92 -0.31 3.18
C GLY A 95 -18.15 0.64 4.36
N SER A 96 -17.88 0.19 5.58
CA SER A 96 -18.09 0.97 6.81
C SER A 96 -19.52 1.54 6.97
N THR A 97 -20.53 0.94 6.34
CA THR A 97 -21.95 1.28 6.55
C THR A 97 -22.58 0.36 7.60
N PRO A 98 -23.68 0.75 8.26
CA PRO A 98 -24.37 -0.10 9.25
C PRO A 98 -25.19 -1.24 8.63
N VAL A 99 -25.01 -1.55 7.34
CA VAL A 99 -25.78 -2.59 6.65
C VAL A 99 -25.49 -3.97 7.26
N THR A 100 -26.56 -4.74 7.47
CA THR A 100 -26.50 -6.12 7.97
C THR A 100 -27.35 -7.07 7.13
N ASN A 101 -28.45 -6.58 6.56
CA ASN A 101 -29.33 -7.35 5.70
C ASN A 101 -28.99 -7.10 4.23
N LEU A 102 -28.51 -8.16 3.57
CA LEU A 102 -28.09 -8.11 2.17
C LEU A 102 -29.15 -8.60 1.18
N SER A 103 -30.37 -8.93 1.62
CA SER A 103 -31.42 -9.50 0.75
C SER A 103 -31.70 -8.68 -0.51
N ILE A 104 -31.53 -7.36 -0.42
CA ILE A 104 -31.68 -6.42 -1.54
C ILE A 104 -30.73 -6.70 -2.70
N LEU A 105 -29.55 -7.30 -2.42
CA LEU A 105 -28.54 -7.58 -3.44
C LEU A 105 -29.00 -8.62 -4.46
N THR A 106 -29.95 -9.49 -4.12
CA THR A 106 -30.43 -10.57 -5.01
C THR A 106 -30.98 -10.07 -6.35
N GLY A 107 -31.43 -8.81 -6.43
CA GLY A 107 -31.89 -8.18 -7.68
C GLY A 107 -30.79 -7.53 -8.52
N LEU A 108 -29.57 -7.40 -8.00
CA LEU A 108 -28.45 -6.70 -8.64
C LEU A 108 -27.62 -7.67 -9.50
N THR A 109 -28.25 -8.31 -10.48
CA THR A 109 -27.63 -9.39 -11.26
C THR A 109 -26.47 -8.95 -12.15
N ALA A 110 -26.32 -7.64 -12.39
CA ALA A 110 -25.21 -7.05 -13.13
C ALA A 110 -23.99 -6.75 -12.25
N LEU A 111 -24.09 -6.92 -10.92
CA LEU A 111 -23.03 -6.52 -9.98
C LEU A 111 -21.78 -7.37 -10.19
N ARG A 112 -20.66 -6.69 -10.42
CA ARG A 112 -19.32 -7.26 -10.67
C ARG A 112 -18.35 -6.96 -9.55
N ASP A 113 -18.51 -5.82 -8.90
CA ASP A 113 -17.69 -5.33 -7.80
C ASP A 113 -18.59 -4.97 -6.61
N LEU A 114 -18.29 -5.57 -5.45
CA LEU A 114 -19.02 -5.37 -4.21
C LEU A 114 -18.05 -5.19 -3.04
N ASP A 115 -18.09 -4.02 -2.41
CA ASP A 115 -17.38 -3.75 -1.17
C ASP A 115 -18.34 -3.81 0.03
N LEU A 116 -18.03 -4.71 0.97
CA LEU A 116 -18.71 -4.91 2.26
C LEU A 116 -17.71 -4.82 3.42
N GLY A 117 -16.56 -4.18 3.21
CA GLY A 117 -15.52 -4.00 4.22
C GLY A 117 -16.04 -3.26 5.46
N ASP A 118 -15.57 -3.62 6.64
CA ASP A 118 -16.00 -3.03 7.92
C ASP A 118 -17.52 -3.06 8.15
N THR A 119 -18.26 -3.99 7.51
CA THR A 119 -19.69 -4.24 7.75
C THR A 119 -19.93 -5.50 8.59
N ALA A 120 -21.19 -5.78 8.92
CA ALA A 120 -21.56 -6.96 9.71
C ALA A 120 -22.74 -7.72 9.07
N PRO A 121 -22.58 -8.28 7.86
CA PRO A 121 -23.66 -8.98 7.19
C PRO A 121 -24.07 -10.19 8.02
N ALA A 122 -25.38 -10.34 8.25
CA ALA A 122 -25.91 -11.47 9.02
C ALA A 122 -25.78 -12.80 8.27
N ASP A 123 -25.85 -12.75 6.94
CA ASP A 123 -25.64 -13.87 6.03
C ASP A 123 -25.03 -13.38 4.70
N LEU A 124 -24.23 -14.25 4.06
CA LEU A 124 -23.71 -14.03 2.69
C LEU A 124 -24.57 -14.70 1.61
N GLY A 125 -25.70 -15.30 1.98
CA GLY A 125 -26.60 -15.99 1.05
C GLY A 125 -27.00 -15.15 -0.17
N PRO A 126 -27.38 -13.87 0.00
CA PRO A 126 -27.66 -12.96 -1.11
C PRO A 126 -26.47 -12.74 -2.05
N VAL A 127 -25.25 -12.66 -1.52
CA VAL A 127 -24.01 -12.47 -2.30
C VAL A 127 -23.74 -13.69 -3.19
N GLY A 128 -23.98 -14.89 -2.66
CA GLY A 128 -23.85 -16.15 -3.42
C GLY A 128 -24.75 -16.26 -4.66
N ASN A 129 -25.77 -15.39 -4.79
CA ASN A 129 -26.69 -15.35 -5.92
C ASN A 129 -26.33 -14.29 -6.97
N LEU A 130 -25.15 -13.66 -6.89
CA LEU A 130 -24.69 -12.65 -7.84
C LEU A 130 -23.85 -13.31 -8.95
N PRO A 131 -24.44 -13.65 -10.11
CA PRO A 131 -23.77 -14.50 -11.11
C PRO A 131 -22.62 -13.81 -11.85
N ALA A 132 -22.58 -12.48 -11.82
CA ALA A 132 -21.58 -11.67 -12.50
C ALA A 132 -20.45 -11.18 -11.57
N LEU A 133 -20.46 -11.57 -10.29
CA LEU A 133 -19.52 -11.05 -9.30
C LEU A 133 -18.10 -11.54 -9.60
N VAL A 134 -17.17 -10.59 -9.69
CA VAL A 134 -15.76 -10.79 -10.01
C VAL A 134 -14.86 -10.33 -8.86
N GLU A 135 -15.29 -9.29 -8.14
CA GLU A 135 -14.55 -8.71 -7.03
C GLU A 135 -15.45 -8.62 -5.80
N LEU A 136 -14.95 -9.12 -4.66
CA LEU A 136 -15.64 -9.05 -3.38
C LEU A 136 -14.66 -8.67 -2.28
N GLU A 137 -14.88 -7.51 -1.66
CA GLU A 137 -14.14 -7.04 -0.50
C GLU A 137 -14.94 -7.28 0.79
N LEU A 138 -14.34 -8.00 1.73
CA LEU A 138 -14.91 -8.34 3.05
C LEU A 138 -13.94 -7.98 4.18
N ARG A 139 -12.93 -7.14 3.94
CA ARG A 139 -11.97 -6.70 4.96
C ARG A 139 -12.67 -6.26 6.23
N SER A 140 -12.25 -6.78 7.39
CA SER A 140 -12.85 -6.50 8.70
C SER A 140 -14.35 -6.83 8.82
N ALA A 141 -14.97 -7.46 7.82
CA ALA A 141 -16.36 -7.85 7.90
C ALA A 141 -16.51 -9.00 8.90
N ARG A 142 -17.62 -9.01 9.64
CA ARG A 142 -17.92 -10.07 10.62
C ARG A 142 -18.41 -11.35 9.95
N VAL A 143 -17.55 -11.95 9.14
CA VAL A 143 -17.81 -13.18 8.37
C VAL A 143 -16.84 -14.28 8.83
N SER A 144 -17.38 -15.47 9.02
CA SER A 144 -16.60 -16.69 9.33
C SER A 144 -16.90 -17.86 8.39
N ASP A 145 -18.10 -17.91 7.79
CA ASP A 145 -18.53 -18.95 6.87
C ASP A 145 -18.63 -18.40 5.43
N LEU A 146 -17.86 -19.01 4.53
CA LEU A 146 -17.82 -18.67 3.10
C LEU A 146 -18.62 -19.64 2.21
N SER A 147 -19.34 -20.61 2.80
CA SER A 147 -20.08 -21.64 2.06
C SER A 147 -21.05 -21.04 1.03
N ALA A 148 -21.69 -19.92 1.38
CA ALA A 148 -22.63 -19.21 0.52
C ALA A 148 -22.00 -18.71 -0.80
N ILE A 149 -20.71 -18.39 -0.82
CA ILE A 149 -20.02 -17.85 -2.00
C ILE A 149 -19.26 -18.91 -2.80
N SER A 150 -19.33 -20.19 -2.41
CA SER A 150 -18.61 -21.29 -3.07
C SER A 150 -18.93 -21.47 -4.56
N GLY A 151 -20.11 -21.02 -5.00
CA GLY A 151 -20.55 -21.07 -6.40
C GLY A 151 -20.02 -19.96 -7.29
N LEU A 152 -19.34 -18.93 -6.74
CA LEU A 152 -18.85 -17.77 -7.49
C LEU A 152 -17.55 -18.07 -8.24
N VAL A 153 -17.62 -18.98 -9.21
CA VAL A 153 -16.46 -19.52 -9.95
C VAL A 153 -15.74 -18.49 -10.83
N GLY A 154 -16.37 -17.35 -11.11
CA GLY A 154 -15.82 -16.23 -11.88
C GLY A 154 -15.02 -15.21 -11.07
N MET A 155 -14.88 -15.42 -9.76
CA MET A 155 -14.16 -14.50 -8.86
C MET A 155 -12.70 -14.33 -9.28
N GLU A 156 -12.24 -13.09 -9.40
CA GLU A 156 -10.85 -12.72 -9.68
C GLU A 156 -10.18 -12.05 -8.46
N TYR A 157 -10.95 -11.34 -7.61
CA TYR A 157 -10.48 -10.76 -6.36
C TYR A 157 -11.37 -11.16 -5.18
N LEU A 158 -10.74 -11.59 -4.09
CA LEU A 158 -11.41 -11.80 -2.81
C LEU A 158 -10.58 -11.21 -1.67
N GLY A 159 -11.13 -10.23 -0.97
CA GLY A 159 -10.54 -9.61 0.22
C GLY A 159 -11.14 -10.19 1.50
N LEU A 160 -10.31 -10.82 2.33
CA LEU A 160 -10.72 -11.46 3.60
C LEU A 160 -9.87 -10.99 4.78
N ALA A 161 -9.12 -9.91 4.61
CA ALA A 161 -8.26 -9.39 5.65
C ALA A 161 -9.05 -9.08 6.92
N ASP A 162 -8.48 -9.35 8.09
CA ASP A 162 -9.10 -9.02 9.38
C ASP A 162 -10.50 -9.66 9.61
N THR A 163 -10.83 -10.76 8.91
CA THR A 163 -12.09 -11.53 9.12
C THR A 163 -11.92 -12.66 10.14
N ASP A 164 -13.04 -13.29 10.54
CA ASP A 164 -13.05 -14.47 11.41
C ASP A 164 -13.02 -15.80 10.62
N VAL A 165 -12.72 -15.76 9.32
CA VAL A 165 -12.63 -16.94 8.45
C VAL A 165 -11.45 -17.84 8.87
N THR A 166 -11.72 -19.14 8.95
CA THR A 166 -10.73 -20.17 9.29
C THR A 166 -10.65 -21.31 8.26
N ASP A 167 -11.73 -21.53 7.51
CA ASP A 167 -11.82 -22.55 6.48
C ASP A 167 -11.89 -21.91 5.09
N LEU A 168 -10.93 -22.26 4.24
CA LEU A 168 -10.89 -21.79 2.86
C LEU A 168 -11.56 -22.76 1.87
N ALA A 169 -11.93 -23.98 2.27
CA ALA A 169 -12.48 -25.00 1.37
C ALA A 169 -13.59 -24.50 0.39
N PRO A 170 -14.48 -23.55 0.76
CA PRO A 170 -15.42 -22.95 -0.17
C PRO A 170 -14.80 -22.31 -1.43
N LEU A 171 -13.52 -21.93 -1.40
CA LEU A 171 -12.85 -21.29 -2.53
C LEU A 171 -12.35 -22.29 -3.60
N ALA A 172 -12.48 -23.61 -3.38
CA ALA A 172 -11.91 -24.63 -4.26
C ALA A 172 -12.32 -24.50 -5.74
N GLY A 173 -13.52 -23.98 -6.02
CA GLY A 173 -14.04 -23.76 -7.37
C GLY A 173 -13.55 -22.47 -8.05
N MET A 174 -12.94 -21.53 -7.33
CA MET A 174 -12.57 -20.19 -7.82
C MET A 174 -11.27 -20.21 -8.63
N LYS A 175 -11.24 -20.99 -9.71
CA LYS A 175 -10.03 -21.18 -10.54
C LYS A 175 -9.59 -19.92 -11.29
N ALA A 176 -10.44 -18.89 -11.36
CA ALA A 176 -10.13 -17.58 -11.91
C ALA A 176 -9.47 -16.63 -10.90
N LEU A 177 -9.39 -16.99 -9.61
CA LEU A 177 -8.94 -16.09 -8.55
C LEU A 177 -7.48 -15.69 -8.77
N ARG A 178 -7.26 -14.38 -8.96
CA ARG A 178 -5.95 -13.78 -9.24
C ARG A 178 -5.34 -13.14 -8.02
N ARG A 179 -6.17 -12.52 -7.19
CA ARG A 179 -5.77 -11.80 -5.99
C ARG A 179 -6.58 -12.28 -4.79
N LEU A 180 -5.87 -12.65 -3.73
CA LEU A 180 -6.44 -13.09 -2.47
C LEU A 180 -5.76 -12.35 -1.33
N ASP A 181 -6.54 -11.60 -0.56
CA ASP A 181 -6.06 -10.92 0.65
C ASP A 181 -6.49 -11.71 1.89
N LEU A 182 -5.51 -12.25 2.62
CA LEU A 182 -5.64 -13.00 3.85
C LEU A 182 -4.80 -12.35 4.97
N ASP A 183 -4.54 -11.05 4.88
CA ASP A 183 -3.84 -10.31 5.93
C ASP A 183 -4.57 -10.46 7.27
N ASN A 184 -3.82 -10.72 8.33
CA ASN A 184 -4.33 -10.94 9.69
C ASN A 184 -5.42 -12.04 9.77
N SER A 185 -5.42 -12.99 8.84
CA SER A 185 -6.37 -14.11 8.83
C SER A 185 -6.08 -15.13 9.93
N ARG A 186 -7.13 -15.86 10.33
CA ARG A 186 -7.06 -16.96 11.31
C ARG A 186 -7.04 -18.34 10.67
N VAL A 187 -6.83 -18.41 9.36
CA VAL A 187 -6.70 -19.65 8.61
C VAL A 187 -5.50 -20.43 9.12
N GLY A 188 -5.73 -21.69 9.50
CA GLY A 188 -4.69 -22.61 9.97
C GLY A 188 -4.14 -23.53 8.88
N ASP A 189 -4.90 -23.74 7.80
CA ASP A 189 -4.54 -24.60 6.67
C ASP A 189 -4.61 -23.82 5.36
N PHE A 190 -3.44 -23.63 4.73
CA PHE A 190 -3.29 -22.93 3.45
C PHE A 190 -3.17 -23.89 2.27
N GLY A 191 -3.37 -25.20 2.46
CA GLY A 191 -3.23 -26.23 1.41
C GLY A 191 -4.04 -25.94 0.16
N LEU A 192 -5.21 -25.31 0.30
CA LEU A 192 -6.07 -24.93 -0.81
C LEU A 192 -5.40 -23.97 -1.81
N LEU A 193 -4.42 -23.16 -1.38
CA LEU A 193 -3.73 -22.24 -2.29
C LEU A 193 -3.06 -22.97 -3.47
N ALA A 194 -2.63 -24.22 -3.26
CA ALA A 194 -2.06 -25.06 -4.33
C ALA A 194 -3.08 -25.38 -5.44
N GLU A 195 -4.38 -25.26 -5.16
CA GLU A 195 -5.46 -25.54 -6.10
C GLU A 195 -5.95 -24.30 -6.84
N LEU A 196 -5.35 -23.13 -6.62
CA LEU A 196 -5.75 -21.84 -7.21
C LEU A 196 -4.68 -21.34 -8.21
N PRO A 197 -4.61 -21.94 -9.41
CA PRO A 197 -3.47 -21.76 -10.33
C PRO A 197 -3.37 -20.36 -10.96
N ALA A 198 -4.44 -19.56 -10.89
CA ALA A 198 -4.49 -18.21 -11.45
C ALA A 198 -3.93 -17.14 -10.49
N LEU A 199 -3.63 -17.49 -9.23
CA LEU A 199 -3.12 -16.55 -8.24
C LEU A 199 -1.82 -15.91 -8.73
N ASN A 200 -1.85 -14.58 -8.82
CA ASN A 200 -0.69 -13.75 -9.13
C ASN A 200 -0.32 -12.82 -7.96
N THR A 201 -1.24 -12.58 -7.03
CA THR A 201 -1.05 -11.69 -5.88
C THR A 201 -1.65 -12.33 -4.64
N ILE A 202 -0.83 -12.49 -3.59
CA ILE A 202 -1.27 -13.04 -2.31
C ILE A 202 -0.78 -12.14 -1.17
N PHE A 203 -1.70 -11.76 -0.29
CA PHE A 203 -1.38 -11.05 0.96
C PHE A 203 -1.62 -11.98 2.15
N LEU A 204 -0.59 -12.20 2.96
CA LEU A 204 -0.58 -13.09 4.13
C LEU A 204 0.11 -12.42 5.32
N ARG A 205 0.17 -11.08 5.37
CA ARG A 205 0.82 -10.36 6.47
C ARG A 205 0.11 -10.69 7.76
N ARG A 206 0.86 -11.02 8.81
CA ARG A 206 0.33 -11.39 10.14
C ARG A 206 -0.62 -12.59 10.12
N ALA A 207 -0.65 -13.38 9.03
CA ALA A 207 -1.38 -14.64 8.99
C ALA A 207 -0.65 -15.73 9.78
N LEU A 208 -1.35 -16.80 10.14
CA LEU A 208 -0.78 -17.94 10.89
C LEU A 208 0.04 -18.91 10.02
N ILE A 209 0.54 -18.46 8.87
CA ILE A 209 1.33 -19.28 7.96
C ILE A 209 2.79 -19.41 8.44
N ALA A 210 3.33 -20.62 8.35
CA ALA A 210 4.74 -20.92 8.62
C ALA A 210 5.39 -21.76 7.51
N ASP A 211 4.61 -22.56 6.80
CA ASP A 211 5.06 -23.38 5.68
C ASP A 211 4.49 -22.84 4.37
N LEU A 212 5.37 -22.56 3.40
CA LEU A 212 5.02 -22.08 2.06
C LEU A 212 4.81 -23.22 1.05
N ALA A 213 4.85 -24.49 1.46
CA ALA A 213 4.63 -25.63 0.58
C ALA A 213 3.38 -25.51 -0.32
N PRO A 214 2.23 -24.96 0.14
CA PRO A 214 1.06 -24.76 -0.72
C PRO A 214 1.28 -23.79 -1.88
N LEU A 215 2.30 -22.94 -1.83
CA LEU A 215 2.65 -22.03 -2.93
C LEU A 215 3.53 -22.70 -3.98
N THR A 216 3.99 -23.94 -3.74
CA THR A 216 4.79 -24.72 -4.68
C THR A 216 4.02 -24.91 -5.98
N GLY A 217 4.53 -24.36 -7.07
CA GLY A 217 3.93 -24.51 -8.40
C GLY A 217 3.03 -23.36 -8.84
N LEU A 218 2.84 -22.32 -8.03
CA LEU A 218 2.18 -21.07 -8.46
C LEU A 218 3.09 -20.24 -9.38
N GLN A 219 3.33 -20.75 -10.59
CA GLN A 219 4.27 -20.16 -11.56
C GLN A 219 3.87 -18.75 -12.04
N GLY A 220 2.59 -18.39 -11.88
CA GLY A 220 2.07 -17.06 -12.20
C GLY A 220 2.18 -16.03 -11.07
N LEU A 221 2.66 -16.43 -9.88
CA LEU A 221 2.76 -15.55 -8.72
C LEU A 221 3.79 -14.42 -8.98
N ARG A 222 3.32 -13.18 -8.87
CA ARG A 222 4.11 -11.94 -9.09
C ARG A 222 4.33 -11.16 -7.80
N THR A 223 3.37 -11.22 -6.88
CA THR A 223 3.39 -10.44 -5.65
C THR A 223 3.04 -11.32 -4.45
N LEU A 224 3.93 -11.35 -3.46
CA LEU A 224 3.73 -12.09 -2.22
C LEU A 224 4.14 -11.25 -1.01
N TYR A 225 3.21 -11.06 -0.08
CA TYR A 225 3.48 -10.47 1.23
C TYR A 225 3.27 -11.52 2.32
N ILE A 226 4.33 -11.81 3.09
CA ILE A 226 4.33 -12.76 4.21
C ILE A 226 4.88 -12.11 5.49
N ASP A 227 4.73 -10.79 5.60
CA ASP A 227 5.28 -9.99 6.69
C ASP A 227 4.74 -10.46 8.04
N ARG A 228 5.58 -10.52 9.08
CA ARG A 228 5.19 -10.85 10.46
C ARG A 228 4.47 -12.21 10.56
N THR A 229 4.93 -13.20 9.79
CA THR A 229 4.44 -14.60 9.82
C THR A 229 5.46 -15.53 10.48
N GLY A 230 5.12 -16.81 10.64
CA GLY A 230 6.02 -17.84 11.16
C GLY A 230 6.99 -18.41 10.10
N VAL A 231 7.02 -17.84 8.90
CA VAL A 231 7.84 -18.35 7.79
C VAL A 231 9.33 -18.20 8.09
N SER A 232 10.08 -19.24 7.79
CA SER A 232 11.55 -19.27 7.87
C SER A 232 12.21 -19.92 6.66
N ASP A 233 11.50 -20.79 5.95
CA ASP A 233 11.97 -21.47 4.75
C ASP A 233 11.31 -20.91 3.48
N LEU A 234 12.15 -20.46 2.54
CA LEU A 234 11.73 -19.94 1.24
C LEU A 234 11.90 -20.97 0.10
N ALA A 235 12.34 -22.20 0.38
CA ALA A 235 12.53 -23.25 -0.63
C ALA A 235 11.32 -23.48 -1.56
N PRO A 236 10.06 -23.40 -1.08
CA PRO A 236 8.88 -23.51 -1.95
C PRO A 236 8.81 -22.44 -3.06
N LEU A 237 9.48 -21.30 -2.90
CA LEU A 237 9.50 -20.21 -3.88
C LEU A 237 10.57 -20.39 -4.98
N SER A 238 11.43 -21.41 -4.90
CA SER A 238 12.60 -21.58 -5.76
C SER A 238 12.33 -21.61 -7.27
N ASN A 239 11.10 -21.91 -7.68
CA ASN A 239 10.68 -21.97 -9.08
C ASN A 239 9.67 -20.88 -9.48
N THR A 240 9.38 -19.93 -8.59
CA THR A 240 8.39 -18.85 -8.82
C THR A 240 8.99 -17.70 -9.64
N ARG A 241 9.51 -18.02 -10.83
CA ARG A 241 10.34 -17.09 -11.65
C ARG A 241 9.63 -15.82 -12.11
N ALA A 242 8.31 -15.77 -12.02
CA ALA A 242 7.50 -14.59 -12.32
C ALA A 242 7.43 -13.60 -11.14
N LEU A 243 7.96 -13.94 -9.96
CA LEU A 243 7.89 -13.09 -8.77
C LEU A 243 8.64 -11.78 -8.99
N GLU A 244 7.94 -10.67 -8.81
CA GLU A 244 8.44 -9.30 -8.97
C GLU A 244 8.53 -8.57 -7.62
N TYR A 245 7.64 -8.91 -6.68
CA TYR A 245 7.53 -8.29 -5.36
C TYR A 245 7.45 -9.36 -4.29
N LEU A 246 8.43 -9.37 -3.38
CA LEU A 246 8.42 -10.21 -2.20
C LEU A 246 8.66 -9.35 -0.96
N SER A 247 7.78 -9.49 0.02
CA SER A 247 7.95 -8.91 1.34
C SER A 247 7.90 -10.02 2.39
N ALA A 248 8.99 -10.18 3.13
CA ALA A 248 9.15 -11.12 4.23
C ALA A 248 9.62 -10.40 5.49
N GLN A 249 9.17 -9.15 5.67
CA GLN A 249 9.54 -8.32 6.82
C GLN A 249 9.19 -9.03 8.12
N ALA A 250 10.05 -8.96 9.13
CA ALA A 250 9.80 -9.49 10.47
C ALA A 250 9.40 -10.99 10.46
N THR A 251 10.04 -11.76 9.59
CA THR A 251 9.98 -13.24 9.57
C THR A 251 11.28 -13.83 10.12
N ALA A 252 11.34 -15.16 10.25
CA ALA A 252 12.53 -15.88 10.71
C ALA A 252 13.43 -16.36 9.57
N VAL A 253 13.32 -15.77 8.39
CA VAL A 253 14.12 -16.12 7.20
C VAL A 253 15.60 -15.81 7.43
N THR A 254 16.47 -16.74 7.04
CA THR A 254 17.93 -16.60 7.10
C THR A 254 18.61 -16.95 5.78
N ASP A 255 18.13 -17.99 5.10
CA ASP A 255 18.70 -18.48 3.84
C ASP A 255 17.97 -17.89 2.63
N LEU A 256 18.72 -17.20 1.77
CA LEU A 256 18.23 -16.60 0.53
C LEU A 256 18.57 -17.44 -0.73
N THR A 257 19.22 -18.60 -0.57
CA THR A 257 19.53 -19.52 -1.67
C THR A 257 18.31 -19.85 -2.56
N PRO A 258 17.09 -20.04 -2.01
CA PRO A 258 15.91 -20.26 -2.84
C PRO A 258 15.61 -19.12 -3.83
N LEU A 259 16.09 -17.90 -3.59
CA LEU A 259 15.78 -16.74 -4.41
C LEU A 259 16.68 -16.58 -5.64
N ILE A 260 17.75 -17.38 -5.78
CA ILE A 260 18.75 -17.25 -6.86
C ILE A 260 18.12 -17.24 -8.26
N ALA A 261 17.07 -18.05 -8.48
CA ALA A 261 16.40 -18.16 -9.77
C ALA A 261 15.34 -17.07 -10.03
N LEU A 262 15.04 -16.21 -9.05
CA LEU A 262 13.97 -15.21 -9.12
C LEU A 262 14.46 -13.89 -9.72
N THR A 263 15.02 -13.97 -10.92
CA THR A 263 15.66 -12.83 -11.61
C THR A 263 14.69 -11.74 -12.07
N SER A 264 13.38 -11.97 -11.92
CA SER A 264 12.32 -10.99 -12.20
C SER A 264 12.07 -10.03 -11.03
N LEU A 265 12.65 -10.29 -9.85
CA LEU A 265 12.43 -9.46 -8.66
C LEU A 265 12.84 -8.00 -8.90
N ARG A 266 11.93 -7.11 -8.52
CA ARG A 266 12.05 -5.65 -8.58
C ARG A 266 12.05 -5.02 -7.20
N SER A 267 11.38 -5.65 -6.25
CA SER A 267 11.32 -5.21 -4.86
C SER A 267 11.43 -6.40 -3.93
N LEU A 268 12.34 -6.28 -2.95
CA LEU A 268 12.52 -7.27 -1.91
C LEU A 268 12.62 -6.58 -0.55
N ASP A 269 11.69 -6.90 0.35
CA ASP A 269 11.75 -6.46 1.75
C ASP A 269 12.08 -7.63 2.67
N LEU A 270 13.25 -7.54 3.31
CA LEU A 270 13.76 -8.48 4.32
C LEU A 270 13.99 -7.75 5.65
N SER A 271 13.39 -6.58 5.85
CA SER A 271 13.59 -5.78 7.07
C SER A 271 13.19 -6.59 8.30
N GLU A 272 13.88 -6.40 9.43
CA GLU A 272 13.63 -7.10 10.69
C GLU A 272 13.76 -8.64 10.58
N THR A 273 14.57 -9.16 9.65
CA THR A 273 14.91 -10.59 9.56
C THR A 273 16.35 -10.86 10.03
N PRO A 274 16.66 -12.10 10.48
CA PRO A 274 18.03 -12.47 10.86
C PRO A 274 18.98 -12.72 9.68
N VAL A 275 18.63 -12.31 8.45
CA VAL A 275 19.49 -12.42 7.26
C VAL A 275 20.81 -11.69 7.49
N SER A 276 21.92 -12.33 7.11
CA SER A 276 23.27 -11.76 7.14
C SER A 276 24.01 -11.87 5.81
N ASP A 277 23.66 -12.84 4.97
CA ASP A 277 24.27 -13.06 3.66
C ASP A 277 23.27 -12.75 2.53
N ILE A 278 23.65 -11.82 1.66
CA ILE A 278 22.88 -11.44 0.46
C ILE A 278 23.60 -11.83 -0.85
N ALA A 279 24.67 -12.63 -0.80
CA ALA A 279 25.31 -13.22 -1.99
C ALA A 279 24.34 -13.90 -2.97
N PRO A 280 23.29 -14.62 -2.50
CA PRO A 280 22.29 -15.22 -3.39
C PRO A 280 21.53 -14.22 -4.27
N LEU A 281 21.52 -12.92 -3.93
CA LEU A 281 20.78 -11.90 -4.65
C LEU A 281 21.51 -11.33 -5.88
N SER A 282 22.77 -11.73 -6.13
CA SER A 282 23.62 -11.17 -7.19
C SER A 282 23.05 -11.29 -8.61
N GLY A 283 22.09 -12.21 -8.85
CA GLY A 283 21.40 -12.34 -10.14
C GLY A 283 20.26 -11.33 -10.39
N MET A 284 19.87 -10.51 -9.41
CA MET A 284 18.67 -9.67 -9.46
C MET A 284 18.88 -8.35 -10.21
N ARG A 285 19.15 -8.45 -11.52
CA ARG A 285 19.47 -7.30 -12.39
C ARG A 285 18.33 -6.30 -12.60
N LEU A 286 17.09 -6.68 -12.27
CA LEU A 286 15.89 -5.83 -12.37
C LEU A 286 15.49 -5.21 -11.03
N MET A 287 16.27 -5.44 -9.97
CA MET A 287 16.00 -4.90 -8.63
C MET A 287 15.97 -3.37 -8.68
N ARG A 288 14.89 -2.79 -8.15
CA ARG A 288 14.70 -1.34 -7.99
C ARG A 288 14.69 -0.94 -6.52
N SER A 289 14.23 -1.80 -5.63
CA SER A 289 14.09 -1.47 -4.21
C SER A 289 14.49 -2.65 -3.32
N LEU A 290 15.50 -2.42 -2.47
CA LEU A 290 16.00 -3.41 -1.54
C LEU A 290 15.91 -2.87 -0.11
N TYR A 291 15.13 -3.54 0.74
CA TYR A 291 14.94 -3.16 2.13
C TYR A 291 15.57 -4.20 3.05
N LEU A 292 16.58 -3.78 3.81
CA LEU A 292 17.39 -4.61 4.70
C LEU A 292 17.47 -4.02 6.12
N ARG A 293 16.51 -3.18 6.50
CA ARG A 293 16.52 -2.50 7.81
C ARG A 293 16.53 -3.51 8.94
N ASP A 294 17.28 -3.25 10.00
CA ASP A 294 17.32 -4.10 11.19
C ASP A 294 17.69 -5.58 10.87
N THR A 295 18.51 -5.80 9.83
CA THR A 295 19.09 -7.10 9.50
C THR A 295 20.52 -7.23 10.03
N GLN A 296 21.14 -8.40 9.83
CA GLN A 296 22.52 -8.67 10.22
C GLN A 296 23.50 -8.56 9.03
N VAL A 297 23.08 -7.91 7.95
CA VAL A 297 23.89 -7.75 6.72
C VAL A 297 25.04 -6.77 6.98
N ALA A 298 26.27 -7.23 6.80
CA ALA A 298 27.47 -6.40 6.89
C ALA A 298 28.14 -6.17 5.53
N ASP A 299 28.08 -7.16 4.65
CA ASP A 299 28.66 -7.14 3.31
C ASP A 299 27.55 -6.95 2.27
N ILE A 300 27.66 -5.88 1.48
CA ILE A 300 26.74 -5.55 0.39
C ILE A 300 27.38 -5.64 -0.99
N ALA A 301 28.50 -6.36 -1.16
CA ALA A 301 29.19 -6.51 -2.44
C ALA A 301 28.27 -6.99 -3.58
N SER A 302 27.27 -7.81 -3.27
CA SER A 302 26.25 -8.29 -4.21
C SER A 302 25.43 -7.18 -4.86
N VAL A 303 25.30 -6.02 -4.22
CA VAL A 303 24.54 -4.88 -4.72
C VAL A 303 25.16 -4.33 -6.02
N ALA A 304 26.48 -4.45 -6.21
CA ALA A 304 27.16 -4.03 -7.45
C ALA A 304 26.60 -4.71 -8.73
N TYR A 305 25.87 -5.82 -8.60
CA TYR A 305 25.24 -6.53 -9.70
C TYR A 305 23.77 -6.12 -9.95
N MET A 306 23.27 -5.07 -9.28
CA MET A 306 21.90 -4.56 -9.36
C MET A 306 21.85 -3.17 -10.03
N PRO A 307 22.18 -3.03 -11.32
CA PRO A 307 22.38 -1.73 -11.97
C PRO A 307 21.11 -0.88 -12.11
N MET A 308 19.93 -1.42 -11.81
CA MET A 308 18.65 -0.70 -11.86
C MET A 308 18.16 -0.24 -10.47
N LEU A 309 18.98 -0.37 -9.42
CA LEU A 309 18.59 -0.04 -8.06
C LEU A 309 18.31 1.46 -7.93
N GLU A 310 17.14 1.78 -7.40
CA GLU A 310 16.68 3.16 -7.16
C GLU A 310 16.68 3.48 -5.66
N ARG A 311 16.35 2.49 -4.82
CA ARG A 311 16.19 2.68 -3.38
C ARG A 311 16.84 1.56 -2.60
N ILE A 312 17.65 1.92 -1.62
CA ILE A 312 18.26 0.97 -0.69
C ILE A 312 18.08 1.45 0.76
N TYR A 313 17.61 0.55 1.61
CA TYR A 313 17.43 0.81 3.04
C TYR A 313 18.32 -0.16 3.84
N LEU A 314 19.31 0.39 4.51
CA LEU A 314 20.31 -0.31 5.32
C LEU A 314 20.25 0.12 6.79
N ASP A 315 19.18 0.78 7.21
CA ASP A 315 19.04 1.29 8.57
C ASP A 315 19.31 0.20 9.61
N ASN A 316 20.07 0.51 10.65
CA ASN A 316 20.42 -0.38 11.77
C ASN A 316 21.06 -1.71 11.33
N THR A 317 21.90 -1.68 10.30
CA THR A 317 22.72 -2.83 9.89
C THR A 317 24.20 -2.63 10.26
N PRO A 318 24.99 -3.70 10.40
CA PRO A 318 26.44 -3.61 10.63
C PRO A 318 27.26 -3.17 9.41
N VAL A 319 26.64 -2.66 8.34
CA VAL A 319 27.34 -2.15 7.15
C VAL A 319 28.29 -1.02 7.51
N THR A 320 29.50 -1.08 6.96
CA THR A 320 30.55 -0.06 7.11
C THR A 320 31.08 0.43 5.77
N ASP A 321 31.09 -0.44 4.77
CA ASP A 321 31.55 -0.15 3.41
C ASP A 321 30.36 -0.04 2.44
N ILE A 322 30.21 1.14 1.83
CA ILE A 322 29.22 1.40 0.79
C ILE A 322 29.84 1.59 -0.60
N GLY A 323 31.12 1.23 -0.77
CA GLY A 323 31.81 1.20 -2.05
C GLY A 323 31.03 0.50 -3.18
N PRO A 324 30.32 -0.62 -2.93
CA PRO A 324 29.47 -1.25 -3.94
C PRO A 324 28.38 -0.35 -4.54
N LEU A 325 28.05 0.80 -3.93
CA LEU A 325 27.04 1.72 -4.44
C LEU A 325 27.55 2.68 -5.53
N ALA A 326 28.86 2.81 -5.73
CA ALA A 326 29.48 3.90 -6.49
C ALA A 326 28.96 4.10 -7.93
N ASP A 327 28.58 3.03 -8.62
CA ASP A 327 28.15 3.07 -10.03
C ASP A 327 26.62 3.03 -10.22
N HIS A 328 25.83 3.17 -9.16
CA HIS A 328 24.37 3.08 -9.23
C HIS A 328 23.71 4.39 -9.66
N VAL A 329 23.84 4.72 -10.95
CA VAL A 329 23.39 6.00 -11.52
C VAL A 329 21.88 6.28 -11.41
N TRP A 330 21.07 5.29 -11.03
CA TRP A 330 19.62 5.41 -10.83
C TRP A 330 19.21 5.53 -9.35
N LEU A 331 20.14 5.42 -8.39
CA LEU A 331 19.83 5.57 -6.97
C LEU A 331 19.27 6.97 -6.69
N THR A 332 18.07 7.01 -6.12
CA THR A 332 17.38 8.21 -5.66
C THR A 332 17.41 8.35 -4.15
N ASP A 333 17.30 7.24 -3.42
CA ASP A 333 17.20 7.27 -1.95
C ASP A 333 18.08 6.20 -1.30
N ILE A 334 18.91 6.64 -0.35
CA ILE A 334 19.82 5.78 0.42
C ILE A 334 19.61 6.05 1.90
N TYR A 335 19.21 5.04 2.65
CA TYR A 335 18.99 5.15 4.10
C TYR A 335 20.04 4.33 4.85
N LEU A 336 20.91 5.02 5.60
CA LEU A 336 22.05 4.45 6.32
C LEU A 336 21.95 4.68 7.84
N ARG A 337 20.77 5.01 8.36
CA ARG A 337 20.64 5.39 9.76
C ARG A 337 21.18 4.29 10.67
N GLY A 338 22.00 4.63 11.67
CA GLY A 338 22.48 3.64 12.66
C GLY A 338 23.44 2.59 12.08
N THR A 339 24.03 2.83 10.91
CA THR A 339 25.10 1.99 10.34
C THR A 339 26.49 2.43 10.83
N GLY A 340 27.50 1.58 10.60
CA GLY A 340 28.90 1.90 10.89
C GLY A 340 29.61 2.70 9.80
N VAL A 341 28.87 3.25 8.83
CA VAL A 341 29.44 4.01 7.71
C VAL A 341 30.10 5.31 8.21
N SER A 342 31.27 5.61 7.65
CA SER A 342 32.04 6.82 7.92
C SER A 342 32.56 7.50 6.64
N ASP A 343 32.80 6.72 5.60
CA ASP A 343 33.19 7.19 4.26
C ASP A 343 32.00 7.09 3.31
N ILE A 344 31.61 8.23 2.74
CA ILE A 344 30.52 8.34 1.76
C ILE A 344 31.01 8.77 0.36
N SER A 345 32.31 8.65 0.09
CA SER A 345 32.90 9.00 -1.20
C SER A 345 32.26 8.27 -2.40
N ALA A 346 31.72 7.06 -2.18
CA ALA A 346 30.96 6.31 -3.16
C ALA A 346 29.72 7.08 -3.68
N LEU A 347 29.19 8.04 -2.92
CA LEU A 347 27.98 8.78 -3.31
C LEU A 347 28.27 9.96 -4.27
N ALA A 348 29.54 10.32 -4.47
CA ALA A 348 29.95 11.56 -5.13
C ALA A 348 29.53 11.71 -6.60
N SER A 349 29.12 10.63 -7.26
CA SER A 349 28.79 10.61 -8.68
C SER A 349 27.44 9.93 -8.96
N LEU A 350 26.49 10.05 -8.04
CA LEU A 350 25.13 9.52 -8.19
C LEU A 350 24.18 10.62 -8.69
N PRO A 351 23.98 10.80 -10.01
CA PRO A 351 23.32 11.98 -10.58
C PRO A 351 21.82 12.08 -10.25
N LYS A 352 21.21 10.99 -9.79
CA LYS A 352 19.78 10.91 -9.45
C LYS A 352 19.51 10.92 -7.95
N LEU A 353 20.55 11.04 -7.12
CA LEU A 353 20.41 10.98 -5.67
C LEU A 353 19.64 12.20 -5.17
N ARG A 354 18.52 11.95 -4.48
CA ARG A 354 17.59 12.95 -3.95
C ARG A 354 17.58 12.99 -2.44
N SER A 355 17.77 11.85 -1.80
CA SER A 355 17.69 11.71 -0.36
C SER A 355 18.78 10.80 0.20
N VAL A 356 19.45 11.26 1.26
CA VAL A 356 20.39 10.45 2.04
C VAL A 356 20.09 10.60 3.53
N ASP A 357 19.92 9.48 4.22
CA ASP A 357 19.82 9.45 5.68
C ASP A 357 21.13 8.98 6.31
N LEU A 358 21.80 9.89 7.03
CA LEU A 358 23.08 9.66 7.70
C LEU A 358 22.96 9.75 9.23
N ARG A 359 21.74 9.77 9.76
CA ARG A 359 21.51 9.84 11.22
C ARG A 359 22.21 8.68 11.91
N GLU A 360 22.82 8.93 13.07
CA GLU A 360 23.46 7.87 13.86
C GLU A 360 24.56 7.09 13.09
N THR A 361 25.20 7.71 12.09
CA THR A 361 26.42 7.21 11.44
C THR A 361 27.67 7.90 12.01
N ALA A 362 28.85 7.46 11.57
CA ALA A 362 30.13 8.09 11.90
C ALA A 362 30.62 9.08 10.83
N VAL A 363 29.74 9.52 9.93
CA VAL A 363 30.08 10.42 8.82
C VAL A 363 30.26 11.86 9.31
N THR A 364 31.46 12.41 9.10
CA THR A 364 31.76 13.83 9.38
C THR A 364 31.99 14.65 8.11
N ASP A 365 32.46 14.01 7.04
CA ASP A 365 32.73 14.64 5.75
C ASP A 365 31.55 14.44 4.81
N LEU A 366 30.93 15.55 4.36
CA LEU A 366 29.81 15.57 3.43
C LEU A 366 30.20 16.14 2.07
N SER A 367 31.49 16.34 1.80
CA SER A 367 31.99 16.90 0.53
C SER A 367 31.49 16.13 -0.69
N ALA A 368 31.36 14.81 -0.58
CA ALA A 368 30.78 13.93 -1.60
C ALA A 368 29.36 14.33 -2.03
N LEU A 369 28.58 14.98 -1.16
CA LEU A 369 27.18 15.34 -1.45
C LEU A 369 27.04 16.72 -2.10
N THR A 370 28.06 17.58 -1.97
CA THR A 370 27.94 19.02 -2.34
C THR A 370 27.77 19.27 -3.84
N GLY A 371 28.18 18.32 -4.69
CA GLY A 371 28.08 18.41 -6.16
C GLY A 371 26.85 17.75 -6.77
N LEU A 372 25.92 17.23 -5.97
CA LEU A 372 24.78 16.46 -6.46
C LEU A 372 23.60 17.37 -6.81
N GLU A 373 23.30 17.51 -8.10
CA GLU A 373 22.31 18.47 -8.61
C GLU A 373 20.85 18.14 -8.25
N GLU A 374 20.49 16.85 -8.12
CA GLU A 374 19.13 16.42 -7.74
C GLU A 374 18.95 16.25 -6.22
N LEU A 375 20.00 16.48 -5.42
CA LEU A 375 19.93 16.26 -3.97
C LEU A 375 19.00 17.29 -3.34
N SER A 376 18.00 16.79 -2.60
CA SER A 376 16.94 17.63 -2.03
C SER A 376 16.86 17.55 -0.51
N SER A 377 17.28 16.43 0.09
CA SER A 377 17.20 16.23 1.54
C SER A 377 18.35 15.37 2.06
N VAL A 378 19.00 15.86 3.12
CA VAL A 378 19.98 15.10 3.90
C VAL A 378 19.52 15.08 5.35
N TYR A 379 19.35 13.88 5.91
CA TYR A 379 18.96 13.72 7.31
C TYR A 379 20.21 13.52 8.16
N LEU A 380 20.40 14.39 9.15
CA LEU A 380 21.53 14.37 10.08
C LEU A 380 21.01 14.21 11.51
N GLY A 381 21.82 13.62 12.39
CA GLY A 381 21.46 13.51 13.81
C GLY A 381 21.60 14.85 14.52
N GLU A 382 20.88 15.04 15.63
CA GLU A 382 21.03 16.20 16.52
C GLU A 382 21.61 15.76 17.88
N PRO A 383 22.81 16.22 18.28
CA PRO A 383 23.70 17.14 17.54
C PRO A 383 24.43 16.45 16.38
N THR A 384 24.64 17.18 15.27
CA THR A 384 25.38 16.66 14.12
C THR A 384 26.89 16.69 14.34
N GLN A 385 27.59 15.65 13.86
CA GLN A 385 29.06 15.60 13.80
C GLN A 385 29.60 16.03 12.43
N ALA A 386 28.71 16.36 11.49
CA ALA A 386 29.10 16.80 10.16
C ALA A 386 29.85 18.14 10.21
N ASN A 387 30.83 18.29 9.31
CA ASN A 387 31.55 19.54 9.14
C ASN A 387 30.57 20.69 8.81
N PRO A 388 30.50 21.76 9.63
CA PRO A 388 29.58 22.88 9.41
C PRO A 388 29.73 23.58 8.05
N GLU A 389 30.95 23.59 7.48
CA GLU A 389 31.18 24.19 6.16
C GLU A 389 30.48 23.39 5.05
N HIS A 390 30.48 22.06 5.15
CA HIS A 390 29.77 21.22 4.19
C HIS A 390 28.25 21.33 4.35
N VAL A 391 27.76 21.42 5.58
CA VAL A 391 26.33 21.66 5.86
C VAL A 391 25.87 22.97 5.23
N ALA A 392 26.60 24.07 5.47
CA ALA A 392 26.29 25.37 4.89
C ALA A 392 26.35 25.35 3.34
N ALA A 393 27.29 24.60 2.75
CA ALA A 393 27.37 24.43 1.30
C ALA A 393 26.14 23.69 0.73
N LEU A 394 25.66 22.65 1.41
CA LEU A 394 24.44 21.93 1.02
C LEU A 394 23.21 22.83 1.10
N GLU A 395 23.04 23.57 2.21
CA GLU A 395 21.93 24.52 2.37
C GLU A 395 21.96 25.63 1.30
N ALA A 396 23.15 26.14 0.95
CA ALA A 396 23.32 27.13 -0.11
C ALA A 396 22.90 26.60 -1.49
N ASN A 397 22.99 25.29 -1.70
CA ASN A 397 22.51 24.60 -2.91
C ASN A 397 21.02 24.23 -2.84
N GLY A 398 20.29 24.66 -1.80
CA GLY A 398 18.86 24.39 -1.64
C GLY A 398 18.53 23.02 -1.05
N VAL A 399 19.52 22.29 -0.54
CA VAL A 399 19.30 21.00 0.14
C VAL A 399 18.69 21.26 1.52
N THR A 400 17.61 20.55 1.83
CA THR A 400 17.01 20.60 3.17
C THR A 400 17.78 19.68 4.13
N ILE A 401 18.37 20.26 5.18
CA ILE A 401 18.96 19.49 6.30
C ILE A 401 17.87 19.23 7.34
N ARG A 402 17.70 17.97 7.75
CA ARG A 402 16.61 17.53 8.65
C ARG A 402 17.11 16.74 9.85
#